data_AF-A0A3M1C0M9-F1
#
_entry.id   AF-A0A3M1C0M9-F1
#
_cell.length_a   1.000
_cell.length_b   1.000
_cell.length_c   1.000
_cell.angle_alpha   90.00
_cell.angle_beta   90.00
_cell.angle_gamma   90.00
#
_symmetry.space_group_name_H-M   'P 1'
#
loop_
_entity.id
_entity.type
_entity.pdbx_description
1 polymer ?
#
loop_
_entity_poly.entity_id
_entity_poly.type
_entity_poly.pdbx_seq_one_letter_code
_entity_poly.pdbx_strand_id
1 'polypeptide(L)'
;MKNLSLFLFFLIFSLFIFIVYDNFEYQNQTPAERLNLLWKEDIQHLREQGKLPKIWSKIKSITVQGDKKTTPWIPHLKAPVRVNKNGSHKLNVFISYWENQKEAGTLFIHQLINLKNQNLEWELMRTYLLPKPAPTKKPKSSHIKTENK
;
A
#
# COMPACT_ATOMS: atom_id res chain seq x y z
N MET A 1 27.38 -4.39 -38.94
CA MET A 1 27.58 -3.77 -37.60
C MET A 1 26.72 -2.53 -37.36
N LYS A 2 26.52 -1.61 -38.32
CA LYS A 2 25.70 -0.38 -38.14
C LYS A 2 24.25 -0.66 -37.68
N ASN A 3 23.60 -1.69 -38.23
CA ASN A 3 22.22 -2.03 -37.89
C ASN A 3 22.07 -2.57 -36.45
N LEU A 4 23.11 -3.24 -35.92
CA LEU A 4 23.11 -3.74 -34.53
C LEU A 4 23.21 -2.58 -33.53
N SER A 5 24.03 -1.58 -33.83
CA SER A 5 24.15 -0.38 -32.99
C SER A 5 22.85 0.41 -32.91
N LEU A 6 22.13 0.53 -34.03
CA LEU A 6 20.85 1.23 -34.08
C LEU A 6 19.77 0.47 -33.30
N PHE A 7 19.72 -0.87 -33.43
CA PHE A 7 18.81 -1.71 -32.66
C PHE A 7 19.04 -1.59 -31.15
N LEU A 8 20.29 -1.67 -30.70
CA LEU A 8 20.64 -1.51 -29.28
C LEU A 8 20.24 -0.13 -28.74
N PHE A 9 20.42 0.93 -29.54
CA PHE A 9 19.98 2.28 -29.17
C PHE A 9 18.46 2.34 -28.93
N PHE A 10 17.64 1.78 -29.83
CA PHE A 10 16.20 1.74 -29.64
C PHE A 10 15.77 0.90 -28.43
N LEU A 11 16.47 -0.21 -28.16
CA LEU A 11 16.19 -1.04 -27.00
C LEU A 11 16.48 -0.30 -25.68
N ILE A 12 17.63 0.40 -25.60
CA ILE A 12 17.98 1.21 -24.43
C ILE A 12 17.01 2.40 -24.29
N PHE A 13 16.66 3.07 -25.39
CA PHE A 13 15.73 4.19 -25.37
C PHE A 13 14.32 3.77 -24.93
N SER A 14 13.84 2.62 -25.41
CA SER A 14 12.57 2.04 -24.99
C SER A 14 12.59 1.67 -23.50
N LEU A 15 13.67 1.07 -23.01
CA LEU A 15 13.84 0.78 -21.59
C LEU A 15 13.86 2.06 -20.75
N PHE A 16 14.52 3.12 -21.23
CA PHE A 16 14.55 4.41 -20.55
C PHE A 16 13.16 5.05 -20.47
N ILE A 17 12.41 5.08 -21.58
CA ILE A 17 11.03 5.57 -21.58
C ILE A 17 10.17 4.78 -20.59
N PHE A 18 10.32 3.45 -20.57
CA PHE A 18 9.61 2.59 -19.64
C PHE A 18 9.91 2.95 -18.18
N ILE A 19 11.19 3.14 -17.82
CA ILE A 19 11.61 3.54 -16.47
C ILE A 19 11.06 4.93 -16.09
N VAL A 20 11.06 5.88 -17.02
CA VAL A 20 10.53 7.24 -16.78
C VAL A 20 9.01 7.19 -16.56
N TYR A 21 8.31 6.41 -17.38
CA TYR A 21 6.86 6.24 -17.27
C TYR A 21 6.45 5.60 -15.94
N ASP A 22 7.11 4.51 -15.56
CA ASP A 22 6.86 3.80 -14.30
C ASP A 22 7.08 4.70 -13.07
N ASN A 23 8.17 5.49 -13.08
CA ASN A 23 8.43 6.48 -12.04
C ASN A 23 7.35 7.57 -11.98
N PHE A 24 6.87 8.05 -13.13
CA PHE A 24 5.82 9.05 -13.18
C PHE A 24 4.50 8.51 -12.63
N GLU A 25 4.12 7.29 -13.01
CA GLU A 25 2.91 6.64 -12.49
C GLU A 25 3.00 6.47 -10.97
N TYR A 26 4.14 5.99 -10.45
CA TYR A 26 4.38 5.80 -9.03
C TYR A 26 4.29 7.09 -8.19
N GLN A 27 4.69 8.24 -8.74
CA GLN A 27 4.59 9.54 -8.06
C GLN A 27 3.15 10.09 -8.03
N ASN A 28 2.31 9.67 -8.97
CA ASN A 28 0.92 10.13 -9.07
C ASN A 28 -0.09 9.24 -8.32
N GLN A 29 0.36 8.12 -7.75
CA GLN A 29 -0.50 7.24 -6.96
C GLN A 29 -1.00 7.91 -5.69
N THR A 30 -2.27 7.66 -5.39
CA THR A 30 -2.84 8.02 -4.09
C THR A 30 -2.18 7.21 -2.97
N PRO A 31 -2.17 7.69 -1.71
CA PRO A 31 -1.65 6.93 -0.57
C PRO A 31 -2.27 5.53 -0.46
N ALA A 32 -3.56 5.38 -0.78
CA ALA A 32 -4.26 4.10 -0.72
C ALA A 32 -3.77 3.11 -1.79
N GLU A 33 -3.54 3.56 -3.03
CA GLU A 33 -3.02 2.71 -4.10
C GLU A 33 -1.60 2.23 -3.80
N ARG A 34 -0.75 3.15 -3.34
CA ARG A 34 0.61 2.82 -2.95
C ARG A 34 0.64 1.83 -1.80
N LEU A 35 -0.23 2.03 -0.82
CA LEU A 35 -0.35 1.13 0.32
C LEU A 35 -0.83 -0.27 -0.10
N ASN A 36 -1.74 -0.34 -1.07
CA ASN A 36 -2.21 -1.59 -1.64
C ASN A 36 -1.08 -2.37 -2.35
N LEU A 37 -0.21 -1.67 -3.07
CA LEU A 37 0.98 -2.26 -3.71
C LEU A 37 1.97 -2.79 -2.67
N LEU A 38 2.35 -1.95 -1.70
CA LEU A 38 3.28 -2.34 -0.62
C LEU A 38 2.76 -3.55 0.17
N TRP A 39 1.46 -3.58 0.45
CA TRP A 39 0.84 -4.70 1.14
C TRP A 39 0.88 -5.99 0.29
N LYS A 40 0.59 -5.89 -1.01
CA LYS A 40 0.66 -7.02 -1.95
C LYS A 40 2.07 -7.58 -2.04
N GLU A 41 3.07 -6.72 -2.17
CA GLU A 41 4.48 -7.08 -2.26
C GLU A 41 4.98 -7.76 -0.97
N ASP A 42 4.67 -7.21 0.21
CA ASP A 42 5.07 -7.81 1.49
C ASP A 42 4.47 -9.21 1.67
N ILE A 43 3.18 -9.38 1.40
CA ILE A 43 2.53 -10.71 1.50
C ILE A 43 3.09 -11.69 0.47
N GLN A 44 3.43 -11.23 -0.74
CA GLN A 44 4.09 -12.06 -1.75
C GLN A 44 5.49 -12.48 -1.27
N HIS A 45 6.29 -11.55 -0.79
CA HIS A 45 7.63 -11.81 -0.27
C HIS A 45 7.59 -12.78 0.93
N LEU A 46 6.65 -12.60 1.86
CA LEU A 46 6.46 -13.55 2.98
C LEU A 46 6.05 -14.95 2.51
N ARG A 47 5.29 -15.05 1.42
CA ARG A 47 4.92 -16.33 0.80
C ARG A 47 6.13 -17.01 0.19
N GLU A 48 6.92 -16.29 -0.60
CA GLU A 48 8.13 -16.79 -1.26
C GLU A 48 9.18 -17.23 -0.24
N GLN A 49 9.28 -16.52 0.89
CA GLN A 49 10.16 -16.87 2.00
C GLN A 49 9.60 -17.98 2.92
N GLY A 50 8.40 -18.51 2.67
CA GLY A 50 7.77 -19.51 3.53
C GLY A 50 7.46 -19.03 4.95
N LYS A 51 7.38 -17.71 5.17
CA LYS A 51 7.12 -17.09 6.48
C LYS A 51 5.63 -16.96 6.80
N LEU A 52 4.75 -17.16 5.83
CA LEU A 52 3.31 -17.23 6.08
C LEU A 52 2.96 -18.58 6.73
N PRO A 53 2.16 -18.59 7.81
CA PRO A 53 1.81 -19.83 8.48
C PRO A 53 0.88 -20.67 7.60
N LYS A 54 0.91 -22.01 7.76
CA LYS A 54 0.06 -22.93 6.96
C LYS A 54 -1.44 -22.60 7.06
N ILE A 55 -1.88 -22.02 8.17
CA ILE A 55 -3.27 -21.57 8.40
C ILE A 55 -3.67 -20.39 7.51
N TRP A 56 -2.73 -19.68 6.87
CA TRP A 56 -3.02 -18.58 5.95
C TRP A 56 -3.89 -18.99 4.75
N SER A 57 -3.80 -20.25 4.31
CA SER A 57 -4.67 -20.78 3.24
C SER A 57 -6.09 -21.12 3.70
N LYS A 58 -6.36 -21.05 5.02
CA LYS A 58 -7.65 -21.37 5.64
C LYS A 58 -8.47 -20.12 5.98
N ILE A 59 -8.12 -18.95 5.45
CA ILE A 59 -8.83 -17.69 5.69
C ILE A 59 -10.20 -17.73 4.99
N LYS A 60 -11.28 -17.61 5.76
CA LYS A 60 -12.69 -17.59 5.31
C LYS A 60 -13.26 -16.19 5.15
N SER A 61 -12.78 -15.24 5.93
CA SER A 61 -13.24 -13.86 5.84
C SER A 61 -12.12 -12.91 6.22
N ILE A 62 -12.19 -11.70 5.68
CA ILE A 62 -11.24 -10.64 5.91
C ILE A 62 -12.03 -9.44 6.44
N THR A 63 -11.53 -8.81 7.48
CA THR A 63 -12.06 -7.55 8.00
C THR A 63 -10.92 -6.56 8.07
N VAL A 64 -11.07 -5.43 7.39
CA VAL A 64 -10.10 -4.34 7.40
C VAL A 64 -10.74 -3.17 8.13
N GLN A 65 -10.02 -2.64 9.12
CA GLN A 65 -10.42 -1.51 9.94
C GLN A 65 -9.25 -0.53 10.05
N GLY A 66 -9.52 0.71 10.43
CA GLY A 66 -8.47 1.67 10.67
C GLY A 66 -8.93 2.88 11.45
N ASP A 67 -7.99 3.77 11.73
CA ASP A 67 -8.27 5.06 12.37
C ASP A 67 -8.96 6.06 11.42
N LYS A 68 -9.28 7.25 11.94
CA LYS A 68 -9.96 8.32 11.17
C LYS A 68 -9.22 8.72 9.89
N LYS A 69 -7.88 8.66 9.87
CA LYS A 69 -7.08 9.08 8.71
C LYS A 69 -7.02 8.00 7.63
N THR A 70 -7.07 6.74 8.03
CA THR A 70 -6.94 5.56 7.14
C THR A 70 -8.28 4.98 6.70
N THR A 71 -9.35 5.24 7.45
CA THR A 71 -10.73 4.80 7.12
C THR A 71 -11.13 5.11 5.66
N PRO A 72 -10.87 6.32 5.11
CA PRO A 72 -11.18 6.62 3.71
C PRO A 72 -10.43 5.75 2.70
N TRP A 73 -9.31 5.13 3.07
CA TRP A 73 -8.50 4.30 2.18
C TRP A 73 -9.04 2.87 2.08
N ILE A 74 -9.70 2.38 3.13
CA ILE A 74 -10.15 0.99 3.26
C ILE A 74 -10.95 0.49 2.05
N PRO A 75 -11.93 1.23 1.49
CA PRO A 75 -12.69 0.78 0.31
C PRO A 75 -11.83 0.55 -0.94
N HIS A 76 -10.65 1.17 -1.00
CA HIS A 76 -9.72 1.07 -2.12
C HIS A 76 -8.65 -0.02 -1.91
N LEU A 77 -8.53 -0.56 -0.70
CA LEU A 77 -7.57 -1.61 -0.38
C LEU A 77 -8.13 -2.98 -0.76
N LYS A 78 -7.35 -3.74 -1.54
CA LYS A 78 -7.66 -5.12 -1.92
C LYS A 78 -6.70 -6.05 -1.20
N ALA A 79 -7.17 -6.68 -0.13
CA ALA A 79 -6.36 -7.63 0.63
C ALA A 79 -5.76 -8.70 -0.30
N PRO A 80 -4.42 -8.89 -0.32
CA PRO A 80 -3.72 -9.80 -1.25
C PRO A 80 -3.80 -11.27 -0.80
N VAL A 81 -4.99 -11.69 -0.39
CA VAL A 81 -5.27 -12.96 0.27
C VAL A 81 -6.46 -13.62 -0.41
N ARG A 82 -6.32 -14.92 -0.73
CA ARG A 82 -7.43 -15.71 -1.26
C ARG A 82 -8.34 -16.13 -0.12
N VAL A 83 -9.63 -15.89 -0.28
CA VAL A 83 -10.65 -16.34 0.67
C VAL A 83 -11.13 -17.73 0.28
N ASN A 84 -11.14 -18.65 1.23
CA ASN A 84 -11.70 -20.00 1.11
C ASN A 84 -13.07 -20.05 1.82
N LYS A 85 -14.15 -20.34 1.08
CA LYS A 85 -15.50 -20.45 1.66
C LYS A 85 -15.59 -21.47 2.83
N ASN A 86 -14.77 -22.50 2.78
CA ASN A 86 -14.66 -23.56 3.79
C ASN A 86 -13.50 -23.31 4.79
N GLY A 87 -12.93 -22.11 4.80
CA GLY A 87 -11.87 -21.73 5.73
C GLY A 87 -12.33 -21.75 7.19
N SER A 88 -11.37 -21.88 8.10
CA SER A 88 -11.59 -21.91 9.55
C SER A 88 -11.14 -20.64 10.26
N HIS A 89 -10.59 -19.67 9.52
CA HIS A 89 -9.93 -18.49 10.10
C HIS A 89 -10.51 -17.19 9.57
N LYS A 90 -10.47 -16.15 10.41
CA LYS A 90 -10.73 -14.77 10.03
C LYS A 90 -9.42 -14.00 10.07
N LEU A 91 -9.14 -13.23 9.02
CA LEU A 91 -8.05 -12.26 9.01
C LEU A 91 -8.61 -10.88 9.40
N ASN A 92 -8.25 -10.40 10.57
CA ASN A 92 -8.46 -9.01 10.96
C ASN A 92 -7.22 -8.20 10.59
N VAL A 93 -7.42 -7.06 9.95
CA VAL A 93 -6.35 -6.11 9.59
C VAL A 93 -6.71 -4.76 10.17
N PHE A 94 -5.88 -4.26 11.07
CA PHE A 94 -5.99 -2.89 11.57
C PHE A 94 -4.92 -2.01 10.95
N ILE A 95 -5.33 -0.85 10.44
CA ILE A 95 -4.46 0.12 9.78
C ILE A 95 -4.48 1.42 10.56
N SER A 96 -3.32 1.93 10.95
CA SER A 96 -3.21 3.24 11.60
C SER A 96 -2.16 4.09 10.93
N TYR A 97 -2.47 5.36 10.72
CA TYR A 97 -1.55 6.34 10.15
C TYR A 97 -0.78 7.04 11.25
N TRP A 98 0.51 7.23 11.03
CA TRP A 98 1.36 8.05 11.87
C TRP A 98 2.15 9.05 11.01
N GLU A 99 2.45 10.20 11.59
CA GLU A 99 3.33 11.20 10.98
C GLU A 99 4.18 11.87 12.04
N ASN A 100 5.42 12.19 11.68
CA ASN A 100 6.31 13.04 12.44
C ASN A 100 6.85 14.17 11.54
N GLN A 101 7.80 14.96 12.03
CA GLN A 101 8.33 16.10 11.27
C GLN A 101 9.02 15.69 9.95
N LYS A 102 9.60 14.49 9.89
CA LYS A 102 10.43 14.00 8.77
C LYS A 102 9.69 13.02 7.87
N GLU A 103 8.81 12.20 8.45
CA GLU A 103 8.26 11.01 7.81
C GLU A 103 6.78 10.82 8.12
N ALA A 104 6.10 10.12 7.23
CA ALA A 104 4.74 9.63 7.44
C ALA A 104 4.69 8.15 7.06
N GLY A 105 3.75 7.43 7.65
CA GLY A 105 3.61 6.02 7.38
C GLY A 105 2.33 5.43 7.93
N THR A 106 2.20 4.12 7.74
CA THR A 106 1.08 3.34 8.24
C THR A 106 1.58 2.11 8.97
N LEU A 107 0.97 1.82 10.11
CA LEU A 107 1.08 0.58 10.84
C LEU A 107 -0.04 -0.36 10.40
N PHE A 108 0.32 -1.59 10.04
CA PHE A 108 -0.59 -2.69 9.75
C PHE A 108 -0.44 -3.74 10.84
N ILE A 109 -1.55 -4.14 11.44
CA ILE A 109 -1.60 -5.25 12.38
C ILE A 109 -2.51 -6.32 11.77
N HIS A 110 -1.92 -7.45 11.39
CA HIS A 110 -2.64 -8.60 10.87
C HIS A 110 -2.86 -9.60 12.00
N GLN A 111 -4.09 -10.03 12.20
CA GLN A 111 -4.45 -11.00 13.23
C GLN A 111 -5.25 -12.13 12.59
N LEU A 112 -4.74 -13.37 12.72
CA LEU A 112 -5.46 -14.58 12.33
C LEU A 112 -6.17 -15.18 13.52
N ILE A 113 -7.50 -15.15 13.46
CA ILE A 113 -8.37 -15.64 14.52
C ILE A 113 -9.05 -16.92 14.05
N ASN A 114 -8.97 -17.97 14.85
CA ASN A 114 -9.68 -19.22 14.59
C ASN A 114 -11.17 -19.04 14.91
N LEU A 115 -12.04 -19.30 13.94
CA LEU A 115 -13.48 -19.05 14.06
C LEU A 115 -14.19 -20.00 15.03
N LYS A 116 -13.61 -21.17 15.33
CA LYS A 116 -14.22 -22.16 16.22
C LYS A 116 -14.06 -21.79 17.69
N ASN A 117 -12.86 -21.39 18.10
CA ASN A 117 -12.52 -21.12 19.50
C ASN A 117 -12.21 -19.64 19.79
N GLN A 118 -12.24 -18.77 18.77
CA GLN A 118 -11.93 -17.34 18.84
C GLN A 118 -10.50 -17.02 19.29
N ASN A 119 -9.58 -17.99 19.26
CA ASN A 119 -8.19 -17.77 19.64
C ASN A 119 -7.42 -17.05 18.53
N LEU A 120 -6.53 -16.12 18.94
CA LEU A 120 -5.50 -15.55 18.08
C LEU A 120 -4.40 -16.61 17.87
N GLU A 121 -4.24 -17.06 16.63
CA GLU A 121 -3.23 -18.09 16.29
C GLU A 121 -1.98 -17.50 15.65
N TRP A 122 -2.07 -16.30 15.09
CA TRP A 122 -0.93 -15.62 14.48
C TRP A 122 -1.17 -14.11 14.41
N GLU A 123 -0.11 -13.34 14.65
CA GLU A 123 -0.11 -11.88 14.52
C GLU A 123 1.12 -11.41 13.75
N LEU A 124 0.94 -10.36 12.95
CA LEU A 124 2.03 -9.70 12.26
C LEU A 124 1.84 -8.20 12.18
N MET A 125 2.81 -7.48 12.75
CA MET A 125 2.90 -6.04 12.64
C MET A 125 3.85 -5.63 11.51
N ARG A 126 3.44 -4.64 10.71
CA ARG A 126 4.21 -4.07 9.59
C ARG A 126 4.10 -2.56 9.58
N THR A 127 5.18 -1.90 9.22
CA THR A 127 5.20 -0.45 9.02
C THR A 127 5.55 -0.17 7.57
N TYR A 128 4.70 0.61 6.90
CA TYR A 128 4.93 1.09 5.54
C TYR A 128 5.18 2.59 5.57
N LEU A 129 6.29 3.03 4.99
CA LEU A 129 6.59 4.45 4.83
C LEU A 129 5.83 4.98 3.61
N LEU A 130 5.16 6.11 3.79
CA LEU A 130 4.48 6.83 2.72
C LEU A 130 5.30 8.10 2.43
N PRO A 131 5.66 8.38 1.16
CA PRO A 131 6.31 9.63 0.85
C PRO A 131 5.36 10.78 1.18
N LYS A 132 5.93 11.86 1.70
CA LYS A 132 5.19 13.08 1.94
C LYS A 132 4.69 13.59 0.58
N PRO A 133 3.39 13.90 0.40
CA PRO A 133 2.94 14.57 -0.81
C PRO A 133 3.75 15.85 -0.98
N ALA A 134 4.17 16.15 -2.21
CA ALA A 134 4.89 17.38 -2.51
C ALA A 134 4.11 18.56 -1.91
N PRO A 135 4.78 19.54 -1.26
CA PRO A 135 4.08 20.67 -0.67
C PRO A 135 3.25 21.31 -1.77
N THR A 136 1.93 21.24 -1.64
CA THR A 136 1.03 21.94 -2.54
C THR A 136 1.42 23.40 -2.46
N LYS A 137 1.80 24.01 -3.60
CA LYS A 137 2.03 25.45 -3.67
C LYS A 137 0.77 26.09 -3.13
N LYS A 138 0.81 26.60 -1.89
CA LYS A 138 -0.34 27.27 -1.28
C LYS A 138 -0.85 28.27 -2.32
N PRO A 139 -2.16 28.29 -2.63
CA PRO A 139 -2.69 29.34 -3.47
C PRO A 139 -2.24 30.66 -2.84
N LYS A 140 -1.56 31.51 -3.64
CA LYS A 140 -1.14 32.85 -3.22
C LYS A 140 -2.36 33.46 -2.56
N SER A 141 -2.29 33.70 -1.25
CA SER A 141 -3.34 34.37 -0.51
C SER A 141 -3.60 35.67 -1.25
N SER A 142 -4.72 35.74 -1.97
CA SER A 142 -5.25 37.01 -2.43
C SER A 142 -5.55 37.77 -1.17
N HIS A 143 -4.69 38.74 -0.85
CA HIS A 143 -4.98 39.76 0.15
C HIS A 143 -6.30 40.41 -0.27
N ILE A 144 -7.41 39.94 0.29
CA ILE A 144 -8.66 40.68 0.31
C ILE A 144 -8.37 41.85 1.25
N LYS A 145 -8.03 43.01 0.66
CA LYS A 145 -8.10 44.28 1.36
C LYS A 145 -9.57 44.48 1.72
N THR A 146 -9.92 44.23 2.97
CA THR A 146 -11.16 44.74 3.55
C THR A 146 -11.01 46.25 3.65
N GLU A 147 -11.55 46.96 2.67
CA GLU A 147 -11.83 48.39 2.75
C GLU A 147 -13.03 48.55 3.71
N ASN A 148 -12.74 48.96 4.95
CA ASN A 148 -13.78 49.41 5.87
C ASN A 148 -14.25 50.80 5.40
N LYS A 149 -15.56 50.93 5.19
CA LYS A 149 -16.27 52.20 5.04
C LYS A 149 -17.17 52.41 6.24
#